data_AF-A0A0S1MJD2-F1
#
_entry.id   AF-A0A0S1MJD2-F1
#
_cell.length_a   1.000
_cell.length_b   1.000
_cell.length_c   1.000
_cell.angle_alpha   90.00
_cell.angle_beta   90.00
_cell.angle_gamma   90.00
#
_symmetry.space_group_name_H-M   'P 1'
#
loop_
_entity.id
_entity.type
_entity.pdbx_description
1 polymer ?
#
loop_
_entity_poly.entity_id
_entity_poly.type
_entity_poly.pdbx_seq_one_letter_code
_entity_poly.pdbx_strand_id
1 'polypeptide(L)'
;MLKTGVLILAVAVLLALFKGYIEPRLDEFGIFRKVEDLNNGKCSRVEGLEACEDFYVDRSSGLSYFACSQRIHRAYWTPALNLLRRDKLPFPSQDYIAVLDLNTSEHRKLDLVNLPPHLVKNGIHVHGIDLYSHPSDGFEDNHGQIRLS
;
A
#
# COMPACT_ATOMS: atom_id res chain seq x y z
N MET A 1 -43.71 31.24 18.52
CA MET A 1 -42.30 31.62 18.28
C MET A 1 -41.31 30.62 18.88
N LEU A 2 -41.44 30.20 20.16
CA LEU A 2 -40.51 29.25 20.80
C LEU A 2 -40.39 27.88 20.08
N LYS A 3 -41.51 27.28 19.65
CA LYS A 3 -41.52 25.98 18.94
C LYS A 3 -40.78 26.02 17.59
N THR A 4 -40.87 27.12 16.87
CA THR A 4 -40.21 27.30 15.57
C THR A 4 -38.70 27.45 15.72
N GLY A 5 -38.24 28.19 16.74
CA GLY A 5 -36.81 28.34 17.02
C GLY A 5 -36.13 27.03 17.43
N VAL A 6 -36.80 26.22 18.26
CA VAL A 6 -36.29 24.88 18.64
C VAL A 6 -36.18 23.96 17.44
N LEU A 7 -37.16 23.98 16.52
CA LEU A 7 -37.11 23.16 15.31
C LEU A 7 -35.95 23.57 14.39
N ILE A 8 -35.75 24.87 14.18
CA ILE A 8 -34.65 25.38 13.35
C ILE A 8 -33.30 24.97 13.93
N LEU A 9 -33.12 25.09 15.25
CA LEU A 9 -31.89 24.69 15.91
C LEU A 9 -31.64 23.18 15.77
N ALA A 10 -32.67 22.34 15.95
CA ALA A 10 -32.55 20.90 15.79
C ALA A 10 -32.13 20.51 14.36
N VAL A 11 -32.74 21.13 13.35
CA VAL A 11 -32.38 20.91 11.94
C VAL A 11 -30.95 21.37 11.66
N ALA A 12 -30.54 22.53 12.17
CA ALA A 12 -29.18 23.04 11.99
C ALA A 12 -28.13 22.10 12.60
N VAL A 13 -28.39 21.56 13.80
CA VAL A 13 -27.50 20.58 14.45
C VAL A 13 -27.43 19.28 13.65
N LEU A 14 -28.56 18.76 13.17
CA LEU A 14 -28.59 17.54 12.36
C LEU A 14 -27.84 17.72 11.04
N LEU A 15 -28.00 18.86 10.37
CA LEU A 15 -27.26 19.19 9.15
C LEU A 15 -25.76 19.31 9.42
N ALA A 16 -25.37 19.95 10.53
CA ALA A 16 -23.97 20.06 10.92
C ALA A 16 -23.34 18.69 11.21
N LEU A 17 -24.06 17.80 11.91
CA LEU A 17 -23.62 16.42 12.16
C LEU A 17 -23.52 15.62 10.85
N PHE A 18 -24.51 15.75 9.98
CA PHE A 18 -24.51 15.03 8.71
C PHE A 18 -23.35 15.48 7.81
N LYS A 19 -23.24 16.79 7.54
CA LYS A 19 -22.20 17.37 6.68
C LYS A 19 -20.81 17.31 7.29
N GLY A 20 -20.70 17.49 8.62
CA GLY A 20 -19.42 17.57 9.32
C GLY A 20 -18.83 16.22 9.72
N TYR A 21 -19.64 15.16 9.82
CA TYR A 21 -19.18 13.87 10.32
C TYR A 21 -19.63 12.68 9.48
N ILE A 22 -20.93 12.59 9.16
CA ILE A 22 -21.47 11.39 8.50
C ILE A 22 -21.04 11.33 7.04
N GLU A 23 -21.32 12.37 6.24
CA GLU A 23 -21.04 12.41 4.80
C GLU A 23 -19.55 12.21 4.48
N PRO A 24 -18.59 12.89 5.16
CA PRO A 24 -17.16 12.63 4.92
C PRO A 24 -16.76 11.17 5.17
N ARG A 25 -17.32 10.53 6.20
CA ARG A 25 -17.02 9.12 6.49
C ARG A 25 -17.61 8.18 5.44
N LEU A 26 -18.82 8.44 4.98
CA LEU A 26 -19.43 7.65 3.90
C LEU A 26 -18.61 7.75 2.61
N ASP A 27 -18.07 8.94 2.31
CA ASP A 27 -17.20 9.18 1.16
C ASP A 27 -15.82 8.53 1.30
N GLU A 28 -15.18 8.62 2.48
CA GLU A 28 -13.91 7.94 2.80
C GLU A 28 -14.04 6.41 2.61
N PHE A 29 -15.13 5.81 3.10
CA PHE A 29 -15.40 4.39 2.89
C PHE A 29 -15.90 4.06 1.48
N GLY A 30 -16.21 5.06 0.65
CA GLY A 30 -16.68 4.87 -0.71
C GLY A 30 -18.01 4.14 -0.82
N ILE A 31 -18.89 4.22 0.19
CA ILE A 31 -20.11 3.39 0.29
C ILE A 31 -21.04 3.55 -0.92
N PHE A 32 -21.07 4.75 -1.52
CA PHE A 32 -21.90 5.04 -2.68
C PHE A 32 -21.13 5.02 -4.01
N ARG A 33 -19.85 4.63 -4.01
CA ARG A 33 -19.07 4.50 -5.24
C ARG A 33 -19.47 3.23 -5.98
N LYS A 34 -19.79 3.35 -7.26
CA LYS A 34 -20.06 2.21 -8.14
C LYS A 34 -18.76 1.79 -8.83
N VAL A 35 -18.48 0.49 -8.85
CA VAL A 35 -17.38 -0.09 -9.62
C VAL A 35 -17.95 -0.54 -10.95
N GLU A 36 -17.40 -0.02 -12.04
CA GLU A 36 -17.76 -0.38 -13.41
C GLU A 36 -16.61 -1.14 -14.05
N ASP A 37 -16.93 -2.19 -14.80
CA ASP A 37 -15.92 -2.96 -15.53
C ASP A 37 -15.43 -2.19 -16.76
N LEU A 38 -14.16 -1.82 -16.76
CA LEU A 38 -13.51 -1.11 -17.85
C LEU A 38 -12.36 -1.94 -18.43
N ASN A 39 -12.58 -2.59 -19.58
CA ASN A 39 -11.56 -3.34 -20.33
C ASN A 39 -10.89 -4.51 -19.57
N ASN A 40 -11.56 -5.10 -18.58
CA ASN A 40 -11.03 -6.20 -17.75
C ASN A 40 -10.88 -7.55 -18.49
N GLY A 41 -11.30 -7.65 -19.76
CA GLY A 41 -11.41 -8.93 -20.50
C GLY A 41 -10.08 -9.61 -20.88
N LYS A 42 -8.94 -8.93 -20.69
CA LYS A 42 -7.59 -9.49 -20.94
C LYS A 42 -6.72 -9.51 -19.68
N CYS A 43 -7.32 -9.33 -18.51
CA CYS A 43 -6.61 -9.35 -17.25
C CYS A 43 -6.52 -10.79 -16.73
N SER A 44 -5.33 -11.20 -16.31
CA SER A 44 -5.11 -12.44 -15.57
C SER A 44 -4.57 -12.12 -14.19
N ARG A 45 -4.94 -12.94 -13.21
CA ARG A 45 -4.40 -12.86 -11.87
C ARG A 45 -3.03 -13.54 -11.83
N VAL A 46 -2.05 -12.87 -11.25
CA VAL A 46 -0.74 -13.47 -10.94
C VAL A 46 -0.85 -14.14 -9.58
N GLU A 47 -0.93 -15.46 -9.55
CA GLU A 47 -1.05 -16.21 -8.30
C GLU A 47 0.23 -16.12 -7.46
N GLY A 48 0.07 -15.94 -6.14
CA GLY A 48 1.19 -15.81 -5.20
C GLY A 48 1.68 -14.38 -4.94
N LEU A 49 1.30 -13.40 -5.76
CA LEU A 49 1.43 -11.98 -5.43
C LEU A 49 0.17 -11.51 -4.70
N GLU A 50 0.32 -11.11 -3.44
CA GLU A 50 -0.79 -10.62 -2.65
C GLU A 50 -0.44 -9.39 -1.82
N ALA A 51 -1.48 -8.59 -1.55
CA ALA A 51 -1.40 -7.38 -0.72
C ALA A 51 -0.23 -6.44 -1.09
N CYS A 52 0.10 -6.37 -2.37
CA CYS A 52 1.05 -5.44 -2.94
C CYS A 52 0.36 -4.09 -3.11
N GLU A 53 0.78 -3.09 -2.35
CA GLU A 53 0.17 -1.74 -2.40
C GLU A 53 0.78 -0.91 -3.53
N ASP A 54 2.10 -1.01 -3.69
CA ASP A 54 2.86 -0.19 -4.64
C ASP A 54 3.77 -1.07 -5.51
N PHE A 55 4.07 -0.56 -6.70
CA PHE A 55 4.96 -1.21 -7.66
C PHE A 55 5.68 -0.22 -8.56
N TYR A 56 6.86 -0.61 -9.00
CA TYR A 56 7.65 0.13 -9.97
C TYR A 56 7.94 -0.72 -11.20
N VAL A 57 7.67 -0.18 -12.39
CA VAL A 57 7.97 -0.85 -13.67
C VAL A 57 9.26 -0.30 -14.26
N ASP A 58 10.31 -1.13 -14.27
CA ASP A 58 11.51 -0.83 -15.04
C ASP A 58 11.31 -1.28 -16.49
N ARG A 59 10.99 -0.31 -17.35
CA ARG A 59 10.75 -0.56 -18.77
C ARG A 59 11.99 -1.05 -19.52
N SER A 60 13.19 -0.75 -19.01
CA SER A 60 14.44 -1.11 -19.70
C SER A 60 14.75 -2.59 -19.58
N SER A 61 14.51 -3.17 -18.40
CA SER A 61 14.67 -4.61 -18.13
C SER A 61 13.42 -5.43 -18.43
N GLY A 62 12.24 -4.81 -18.47
CA GLY A 62 10.96 -5.53 -18.56
C GLY A 62 10.54 -6.18 -17.24
N LEU A 63 11.10 -5.72 -16.12
CA LEU A 63 10.79 -6.19 -14.78
C LEU A 63 9.90 -5.19 -14.04
N SER A 64 9.07 -5.71 -13.13
CA SER A 64 8.28 -4.90 -12.20
C SER A 64 8.55 -5.33 -10.77
N TYR A 65 8.83 -4.37 -9.90
CA TYR A 65 9.13 -4.57 -8.48
C TYR A 65 7.91 -4.21 -7.65
N PHE A 66 7.57 -5.00 -6.64
CA PHE A 66 6.34 -4.84 -5.85
C PHE A 66 6.64 -4.84 -4.35
N ALA A 67 5.98 -3.95 -3.60
CA ALA A 67 6.00 -3.92 -2.14
C ALA A 67 4.82 -4.73 -1.58
N CYS A 68 5.05 -6.00 -1.24
CA CYS A 68 4.01 -6.97 -0.90
C CYS A 68 3.99 -7.36 0.58
N SER A 69 2.86 -7.91 1.01
CA SER A 69 2.63 -8.42 2.36
C SER A 69 1.70 -9.64 2.29
N GLN A 70 1.25 -10.16 3.42
CA GLN A 70 0.10 -11.08 3.45
C GLN A 70 -1.19 -10.27 3.65
N ARG A 71 -2.29 -10.70 3.03
CA ARG A 71 -3.59 -10.02 3.13
C ARG A 71 -4.02 -9.76 4.58
N ILE A 72 -3.83 -10.74 5.46
CA ILE A 72 -4.21 -10.64 6.86
C ILE A 72 -3.40 -9.57 7.62
N HIS A 73 -2.10 -9.46 7.33
CA HIS A 73 -1.22 -8.47 7.98
C HIS A 73 -1.49 -7.06 7.42
N ARG A 74 -1.69 -6.93 6.10
CA ARG A 74 -2.01 -5.65 5.46
C ARG A 74 -3.29 -5.02 6.03
N ALA A 75 -4.29 -5.82 6.39
CA ALA A 75 -5.52 -5.33 7.03
C ALA A 75 -5.30 -4.65 8.39
N TYR A 76 -4.16 -4.88 9.05
CA TYR A 76 -3.77 -4.20 10.29
C TYR A 76 -2.90 -2.96 10.06
N TRP A 77 -2.39 -2.78 8.84
CA TRP A 77 -1.43 -1.75 8.47
C TRP A 77 -1.82 -1.19 7.09
N THR A 78 -2.76 -0.24 7.10
CA THR A 78 -3.29 0.45 5.92
C THR A 78 -3.38 1.97 6.22
N PRO A 79 -2.30 2.74 5.95
CA PRO A 79 -2.24 4.17 6.25
C PRO A 79 -3.35 4.99 5.59
N ALA A 80 -3.74 4.65 4.37
CA ALA A 80 -4.83 5.32 3.64
C ALA A 80 -6.19 5.28 4.38
N LEU A 81 -6.39 4.27 5.25
CA LEU A 81 -7.60 4.11 6.07
C LEU A 81 -7.35 4.47 7.55
N ASN A 82 -6.19 5.04 7.88
CA ASN A 82 -5.74 5.29 9.25
C ASN A 82 -5.78 4.04 10.15
N LEU A 83 -5.54 2.86 9.58
CA LEU A 83 -5.49 1.58 10.30
C LEU A 83 -4.03 1.23 10.59
N LEU A 84 -3.58 1.55 11.81
CA LEU A 84 -2.17 1.42 12.23
C LEU A 84 -2.02 0.52 13.48
N ARG A 85 -2.50 -0.73 13.41
CA ARG A 85 -2.53 -1.68 14.54
C ARG A 85 -1.25 -2.49 14.67
N ARG A 86 -0.21 -1.85 15.19
CA ARG A 86 1.12 -2.45 15.39
C ARG A 86 1.10 -3.75 16.20
N ASP A 87 0.26 -3.83 17.23
CA ASP A 87 0.15 -4.99 18.12
C ASP A 87 -0.36 -6.27 17.43
N LYS A 88 -0.93 -6.14 16.23
CA LYS A 88 -1.44 -7.25 15.42
C LYS A 88 -0.49 -7.70 14.32
N LEU A 89 0.61 -6.99 14.11
CA LEU A 89 1.59 -7.34 13.08
C LEU A 89 2.50 -8.47 13.55
N PRO A 90 2.91 -9.38 12.65
CA PRO A 90 3.85 -10.44 12.98
C PRO A 90 5.22 -9.85 13.32
N PHE A 91 5.95 -10.56 14.17
CA PHE A 91 7.35 -10.28 14.46
C PHE A 91 8.18 -11.57 14.29
N PRO A 92 9.18 -11.61 13.39
CA PRO A 92 9.58 -10.53 12.48
C PRO A 92 8.52 -10.24 11.41
N SER A 93 8.63 -9.08 10.76
CA SER A 93 7.79 -8.73 9.62
C SER A 93 7.87 -9.80 8.53
N GLN A 94 6.74 -10.04 7.87
CA GLN A 94 6.62 -10.98 6.76
C GLN A 94 6.41 -10.25 5.43
N ASP A 95 6.49 -8.91 5.43
CA ASP A 95 6.45 -8.15 4.19
C ASP A 95 7.72 -8.40 3.38
N TYR A 96 7.62 -8.28 2.06
CA TYR A 96 8.67 -8.64 1.13
C TYR A 96 8.61 -7.79 -0.13
N ILE A 97 9.75 -7.66 -0.80
CA ILE A 97 9.79 -7.15 -2.17
C ILE A 97 9.72 -8.33 -3.13
N ALA A 98 8.84 -8.25 -4.12
CA ALA A 98 8.78 -9.21 -5.21
C ALA A 98 9.26 -8.57 -6.51
N VAL A 99 9.77 -9.39 -7.42
CA VAL A 99 10.02 -9.01 -8.80
C VAL A 99 9.18 -9.90 -9.71
N LEU A 100 8.57 -9.31 -10.72
CA LEU A 100 7.78 -9.95 -11.78
C LEU A 100 8.45 -9.70 -13.12
N ASP A 101 8.64 -10.75 -13.91
CA ASP A 101 8.96 -10.62 -15.32
C ASP A 101 7.67 -10.39 -16.10
N LEU A 102 7.57 -9.25 -16.81
CA LEU A 102 6.36 -8.87 -17.53
C LEU A 102 6.13 -9.70 -18.81
N ASN A 103 7.14 -10.42 -19.29
CA ASN A 103 7.04 -11.27 -20.48
C ASN A 103 6.57 -12.67 -20.13
N THR A 104 7.05 -13.24 -19.01
CA THR A 104 6.73 -14.61 -18.60
C THR A 104 5.62 -14.67 -17.55
N SER A 105 5.31 -13.55 -16.89
CA SER A 105 4.45 -13.49 -15.70
C SER A 105 4.96 -14.32 -14.52
N GLU A 106 6.23 -14.73 -14.54
CA GLU A 106 6.88 -15.38 -13.42
C GLU A 106 7.33 -14.35 -12.38
N HIS A 107 7.13 -14.67 -11.11
CA HIS A 107 7.57 -13.81 -10.01
C HIS A 107 8.39 -14.58 -8.99
N ARG A 108 9.18 -13.83 -8.23
CA ARG A 108 9.93 -14.33 -7.09
C ARG A 108 10.07 -13.24 -6.03
N LYS A 109 10.34 -13.66 -4.79
CA LYS A 109 10.76 -12.75 -3.73
C LYS A 109 12.22 -12.34 -3.98
N LEU A 110 12.54 -11.10 -3.67
CA LEU A 110 13.90 -10.59 -3.70
C LEU A 110 14.56 -10.84 -2.35
N ASP A 111 15.82 -11.28 -2.40
CA ASP A 111 16.65 -11.37 -1.22
C ASP A 111 17.33 -10.02 -1.00
N LEU A 112 17.06 -9.44 0.17
CA LEU A 112 17.65 -8.16 0.55
C LEU A 112 18.97 -8.41 1.26
N VAL A 113 20.06 -8.01 0.62
CA VAL A 113 21.41 -8.14 1.18
C VAL A 113 21.89 -6.82 1.75
N ASN A 114 22.90 -6.88 2.62
CA ASN A 114 23.50 -5.71 3.28
C ASN A 114 22.53 -4.90 4.15
N LEU A 115 21.48 -5.54 4.67
CA LEU A 115 20.60 -4.91 5.64
C LEU A 115 21.31 -4.76 7.01
N PRO A 116 21.11 -3.63 7.71
CA PRO A 116 21.49 -3.49 9.11
C PRO A 116 21.01 -4.68 9.96
N PRO A 117 21.79 -5.18 10.94
CA PRO A 117 21.44 -6.39 11.71
C PRO A 117 20.06 -6.35 12.38
N HIS A 118 19.60 -5.16 12.79
CA HIS A 118 18.28 -4.99 13.38
C HIS A 118 17.15 -5.18 12.37
N LEU A 119 17.34 -4.82 11.10
CA LEU A 119 16.35 -5.07 10.03
C LEU A 119 16.34 -6.53 9.59
N VAL A 120 17.51 -7.19 9.57
CA VAL A 120 17.57 -8.65 9.36
C VAL A 120 16.79 -9.38 10.44
N LYS A 121 16.96 -8.97 11.71
CA LYS A 121 16.27 -9.59 12.86
C LYS A 121 14.77 -9.28 12.88
N ASN A 122 14.38 -8.04 12.59
CA ASN A 122 12.99 -7.58 12.76
C ASN A 122 12.15 -7.74 11.49
N GLY A 123 12.78 -7.98 10.34
CA GLY A 123 12.15 -7.84 9.03
C GLY A 123 11.94 -6.36 8.64
N ILE A 124 11.38 -6.17 7.46
CA ILE A 124 11.02 -4.86 6.89
C ILE A 124 9.50 -4.75 6.80
N HIS A 125 8.94 -3.57 7.02
CA HIS A 125 7.52 -3.30 6.76
C HIS A 125 7.42 -2.42 5.53
N VAL A 126 6.87 -2.95 4.43
CA VAL A 126 6.84 -2.23 3.14
C VAL A 126 5.44 -1.85 2.72
N HIS A 127 5.33 -0.64 2.20
CA HIS A 127 4.10 -0.04 1.67
C HIS A 127 4.39 0.46 0.26
N GLY A 128 5.32 1.40 0.16
CA GLY A 128 5.82 1.93 -1.12
C GLY A 128 7.13 1.30 -1.56
N ILE A 129 7.42 1.41 -2.85
CA ILE A 129 8.74 1.14 -3.43
C ILE A 129 9.01 2.09 -4.60
N ASP A 130 10.26 2.56 -4.69
CA ASP A 130 10.76 3.26 -5.88
C ASP A 130 12.12 2.70 -6.25
N LEU A 131 12.47 2.74 -7.53
CA LEU A 131 13.71 2.21 -8.06
C LEU A 131 14.62 3.37 -8.49
N TYR A 132 15.78 3.44 -7.85
CA TYR A 132 16.86 4.33 -8.28
C TYR A 132 17.97 3.51 -8.93
N SER A 133 18.21 3.75 -10.22
CA SER A 133 19.33 3.14 -10.95
C SER A 133 20.51 4.08 -10.95
N HIS A 134 21.63 3.64 -10.38
CA HIS A 134 22.88 4.37 -10.48
C HIS A 134 23.47 4.26 -11.90
N PRO A 135 23.93 5.37 -12.51
CA PRO A 135 24.68 5.30 -13.76
C PRO A 135 26.00 4.53 -13.52
N SER A 136 26.41 3.71 -14.50
CA SER A 136 27.53 2.76 -14.43
C SER A 136 28.93 3.39 -14.28
N ASP A 137 29.03 4.70 -14.15
CA ASP A 137 30.31 5.40 -14.33
C ASP A 137 30.96 5.71 -12.96
N GLY A 138 31.83 4.80 -12.52
CA GLY A 138 33.02 5.13 -11.73
C GLY A 138 32.86 5.55 -10.28
N PHE A 139 31.74 5.22 -9.61
CA PHE A 139 31.59 5.52 -8.18
C PHE A 139 32.19 4.41 -7.31
N GLU A 140 33.22 4.74 -6.51
CA GLU A 140 33.63 3.90 -5.38
C GLU A 140 32.58 4.02 -4.26
N ASP A 141 31.76 2.98 -4.13
CA ASP A 141 30.68 2.87 -3.16
C ASP A 141 31.24 2.57 -1.75
N ASN A 142 31.53 3.62 -0.98
CA ASN A 142 31.98 3.54 0.42
C ASN A 142 30.82 3.57 1.44
N HIS A 143 29.56 3.53 0.98
CA HIS A 143 28.39 3.58 1.83
C HIS A 143 27.59 2.27 1.68
N GLY A 144 27.35 1.54 2.76
CA GLY A 144 26.63 0.26 2.71
C GLY A 144 25.21 0.38 2.16
N GLN A 145 25.06 0.35 0.83
CA GLN A 145 23.77 0.37 0.15
C GLN A 145 23.08 -0.99 0.26
N ILE A 146 21.75 -0.95 0.42
CA ILE A 146 20.89 -2.13 0.34
C ILE A 146 20.84 -2.53 -1.14
N ARG A 147 21.27 -3.76 -1.44
CA ARG A 147 21.25 -4.29 -2.81
C ARG A 147 20.16 -5.34 -2.94
N LEU A 148 19.56 -5.39 -4.12
CA LEU A 148 18.58 -6.40 -4.50
C LEU A 148 19.31 -7.57 -5.18
N SER A 149 19.13 -8.79 -4.68
CA SER A 149 19.58 -10.02 -5.35
C SER A 149 18.38 -10.91 -5.70
#